data_AF-A0A315CL14-F1
#
_entry.id   AF-A0A315CL14-F1
#
_cell.length_a   1.000
_cell.length_b   1.000
_cell.length_c   1.000
_cell.angle_alpha   90.00
_cell.angle_beta   90.00
_cell.angle_gamma   90.00
#
_symmetry.space_group_name_H-M   'P 1'
#
loop_
_entity.id
_entity.type
_entity.pdbx_description
1 polymer ?
#
loop_
_entity_poly.entity_id
_entity_poly.type
_entity_poly.pdbx_seq_one_letter_code
_entity_poly.pdbx_strand_id
1 'polypeptide(L)'
;MTMNLTRLLQTALCAMVLLCTSAFAQTFKMPCEVEGVIPAMDDLKIKPQKVVIEIQSMGKNIFLKMNGPEPYVLIANSLATEEFTGKNLTTAKEMGAFRKHKVTGAESEIRIEQATVIVTAFTDTTYMGKKVRVNITGPCSVPR
;
A
#
# COMPACT_ATOMS: atom_id res chain seq x y z
N MET A 1 -57.86 9.10 4.92
CA MET A 1 -56.81 9.47 3.95
C MET A 1 -55.43 9.35 4.61
N THR A 2 -55.09 8.16 5.11
CA THR A 2 -53.89 7.93 5.95
C THR A 2 -53.16 6.65 5.57
N MET A 3 -53.85 5.68 4.94
CA MET A 3 -53.33 4.35 4.60
C MET A 3 -52.39 4.34 3.37
N ASN A 4 -52.51 5.32 2.46
CA ASN A 4 -51.66 5.44 1.27
C ASN A 4 -50.26 6.03 1.59
N LEU A 5 -50.17 6.89 2.61
CA LEU A 5 -48.90 7.54 2.98
C LEU A 5 -47.94 6.55 3.64
N THR A 6 -48.46 5.65 4.49
CA THR A 6 -47.66 4.62 5.18
C THR A 6 -47.12 3.58 4.20
N ARG A 7 -47.91 3.20 3.18
CA ARG A 7 -47.48 2.26 2.14
C ARG A 7 -46.41 2.88 1.23
N LEU A 8 -46.57 4.16 0.86
CA LEU A 8 -45.56 4.91 0.09
C LEU A 8 -44.24 5.05 0.86
N LEU A 9 -44.29 5.31 2.17
CA LEU A 9 -43.10 5.36 3.02
C LEU A 9 -42.40 4.00 3.11
N GLN A 10 -43.14 2.91 3.26
CA GLN A 10 -42.57 1.56 3.32
C GLN A 10 -41.90 1.14 2.01
N THR A 11 -42.50 1.49 0.86
CA THR A 11 -41.90 1.23 -0.45
C THR A 11 -40.64 2.06 -0.69
N ALA A 12 -40.63 3.33 -0.25
CA ALA A 12 -39.45 4.18 -0.35
C ALA A 12 -38.31 3.69 0.54
N LEU A 13 -38.62 3.21 1.75
CA LEU A 13 -37.63 2.67 2.69
C LEU A 13 -37.02 1.35 2.17
N CYS A 14 -37.82 0.46 1.57
CA CYS A 14 -37.33 -0.78 0.97
C CYS A 14 -36.47 -0.53 -0.29
N ALA A 15 -36.80 0.49 -1.09
CA ALA A 15 -36.01 0.84 -2.27
C ALA A 15 -34.62 1.39 -1.91
N MET A 16 -34.49 2.06 -0.76
CA MET A 16 -33.22 2.66 -0.32
C MET A 16 -32.21 1.60 0.15
N VAL A 17 -32.68 0.46 0.69
CA VAL A 17 -31.82 -0.67 1.12
C VAL A 17 -31.16 -1.39 -0.07
N LEU A 18 -31.81 -1.41 -1.24
CA LEU A 18 -31.27 -2.02 -2.46
C LEU A 18 -30.18 -1.18 -3.15
N LEU A 19 -30.03 0.09 -2.77
CA LEU A 19 -29.04 1.02 -3.33
C LEU A 19 -27.77 1.14 -2.49
N CYS A 20 -27.69 0.46 -1.35
CA CYS A 20 -26.47 0.35 -0.57
C CYS A 20 -25.50 -0.64 -1.23
N THR A 21 -24.90 -0.23 -2.35
CA THR A 21 -23.70 -0.92 -2.85
C THR A 21 -22.57 -0.65 -1.87
N SER A 22 -22.27 -1.64 -1.04
CA SER A 22 -21.07 -1.67 -0.21
C SER A 22 -19.84 -1.54 -1.11
N ALA A 23 -19.17 -0.39 -1.05
CA ALA A 23 -17.88 -0.21 -1.70
C ALA A 23 -16.84 -1.04 -0.93
N PHE A 24 -16.66 -2.30 -1.33
CA PHE A 24 -15.62 -3.17 -0.78
C PHE A 24 -14.25 -2.68 -1.28
N ALA A 25 -13.51 -1.95 -0.45
CA ALA A 25 -12.08 -1.80 -0.64
C ALA A 25 -11.41 -3.13 -0.27
N GLN A 26 -11.25 -4.03 -1.25
CA GLN A 26 -10.60 -5.31 -1.03
C GLN A 26 -9.11 -5.06 -0.73
N THR A 27 -8.69 -5.46 0.48
CA THR A 27 -7.28 -5.46 0.86
C THR A 27 -6.69 -6.81 0.52
N PHE A 28 -5.73 -6.84 -0.41
CA PHE A 28 -4.99 -8.05 -0.72
C PHE A 28 -3.72 -8.11 0.12
N LYS A 29 -3.41 -9.28 0.68
CA LYS A 29 -2.22 -9.48 1.50
C LYS A 29 -1.30 -10.48 0.84
N MET A 30 -0.05 -10.10 0.62
CA MET A 30 0.99 -10.96 0.04
C MET A 30 2.11 -11.16 1.05
N PRO A 31 2.31 -12.39 1.56
CA PRO A 31 3.48 -12.71 2.37
C PRO A 31 4.74 -12.71 1.51
N CYS A 32 5.81 -12.09 2.00
CA CYS A 32 7.10 -12.02 1.31
C CYS A 32 8.25 -12.37 2.26
N GLU A 33 9.31 -12.94 1.71
CA GLU A 33 10.57 -13.14 2.42
C GLU A 33 11.58 -12.15 1.84
N VAL A 34 11.88 -11.09 2.57
CA VAL A 34 12.65 -9.96 2.05
C VAL A 34 13.97 -9.79 2.79
N GLU A 35 14.99 -9.34 2.08
CA GLU A 35 16.27 -8.90 2.62
C GLU A 35 16.43 -7.40 2.40
N GLY A 36 17.19 -6.76 3.29
CA GLY A 36 17.43 -5.32 3.27
C GLY A 36 18.91 -5.04 3.07
N VAL A 37 19.25 -3.96 2.36
CA VAL A 37 20.62 -3.49 2.16
C VAL A 37 20.65 -1.99 2.39
N ILE A 38 21.66 -1.49 3.10
CA ILE A 38 21.91 -0.06 3.28
C ILE A 38 23.15 0.33 2.48
N PRO A 39 22.99 0.90 1.27
CA PRO A 39 24.13 1.21 0.41
C PRO A 39 25.10 2.23 1.02
N ALA A 40 24.59 3.17 1.82
CA ALA A 40 25.40 4.20 2.48
C ALA A 40 26.28 3.67 3.62
N MET A 41 26.20 2.38 3.95
CA MET A 41 26.98 1.73 5.01
C MET A 41 27.70 0.49 4.46
N ASP A 42 28.43 0.66 3.36
CA ASP A 42 29.19 -0.42 2.69
C ASP A 42 28.32 -1.64 2.35
N ASP A 43 27.14 -1.38 1.79
CA ASP A 43 26.12 -2.40 1.48
C ASP A 43 25.78 -3.31 2.66
N LEU A 44 25.67 -2.73 3.86
CA LEU A 44 25.29 -3.45 5.08
C LEU A 44 23.98 -4.22 4.84
N LYS A 45 24.09 -5.55 4.88
CA LYS A 45 22.96 -6.47 4.76
C LYS A 45 22.21 -6.57 6.08
N ILE A 46 20.91 -6.32 6.01
CA ILE A 46 19.97 -6.49 7.10
C ILE A 46 19.41 -7.90 7.03
N LYS A 47 19.23 -8.51 8.21
CA LYS A 47 18.76 -9.89 8.34
C LYS A 47 17.43 -10.08 7.58
N PRO A 48 17.33 -11.12 6.72
CA PRO A 48 16.10 -11.43 6.02
C PRO A 48 14.93 -11.64 6.98
N GLN A 49 13.75 -11.18 6.57
CA GLN A 49 12.56 -11.16 7.40
C GLN A 49 11.31 -11.48 6.60
N LYS A 50 10.36 -12.16 7.27
CA LYS A 50 9.01 -12.36 6.72
C LYS A 50 8.18 -11.10 6.94
N VAL A 51 7.67 -10.55 5.86
CA VAL A 51 6.83 -9.35 5.83
C VAL A 51 5.53 -9.63 5.11
N VAL A 52 4.55 -8.77 5.31
CA VAL A 52 3.28 -8.83 4.57
C VAL A 52 3.09 -7.53 3.83
N ILE A 53 2.93 -7.61 2.50
CA ILE A 53 2.54 -6.47 1.69
C ILE A 53 1.01 -6.42 1.64
N GLU A 54 0.45 -5.32 2.13
CA GLU A 54 -0.96 -5.01 2.03
C GLU A 54 -1.16 -4.08 0.83
N ILE A 55 -2.00 -4.52 -0.11
CA ILE A 55 -2.38 -3.79 -1.31
C ILE A 55 -3.83 -3.37 -1.15
N GLN A 56 -4.09 -2.07 -1.27
CA GLN A 56 -5.43 -1.51 -1.31
C GLN A 56 -5.56 -0.59 -2.52
N SER A 57 -6.68 -0.73 -3.24
CA SER A 57 -7.04 0.18 -4.31
C SER A 57 -8.25 1.01 -3.88
N MET A 58 -8.15 2.33 -4.01
CA MET A 58 -9.25 3.26 -3.74
C MET A 58 -9.41 4.23 -4.90
N GLY A 59 -10.43 3.97 -5.74
CA GLY A 59 -10.64 4.72 -6.97
C GLY A 59 -9.45 4.58 -7.91
N LYS A 60 -8.81 5.70 -8.25
CA LYS A 60 -7.61 5.74 -9.11
C LYS A 60 -6.28 5.57 -8.36
N ASN A 61 -6.34 5.50 -7.03
CA ASN A 61 -5.15 5.46 -6.19
C ASN A 61 -4.85 4.07 -5.68
N ILE A 62 -3.58 3.75 -5.60
CA ILE A 62 -3.06 2.50 -5.03
C ILE A 62 -2.31 2.81 -3.74
N PHE A 63 -2.50 1.96 -2.74
CA PHE A 63 -1.84 2.00 -1.44
C PHE A 63 -1.14 0.66 -1.21
N LEU A 64 0.15 0.74 -0.95
CA LEU A 64 1.02 -0.39 -0.68
C LEU A 64 1.65 -0.17 0.69
N LYS A 65 1.49 -1.13 1.59
CA LYS A 65 2.10 -1.10 2.91
C LYS A 65 2.88 -2.39 3.12
N MET A 66 4.18 -2.26 3.37
CA MET A 66 4.98 -3.36 3.86
C MET A 66 4.89 -3.39 5.38
N ASN A 67 4.40 -4.50 5.93
CA ASN A 67 4.24 -4.71 7.35
C ASN A 67 5.28 -5.72 7.84
N GLY A 68 6.21 -5.24 8.66
CA GLY A 68 7.33 -5.99 9.21
C GLY A 68 7.97 -5.23 10.39
N PRO A 69 8.97 -5.82 11.07
CA PRO A 69 9.76 -5.10 12.06
C PRO A 69 10.61 -4.01 11.39
N GLU A 70 11.01 -2.99 12.14
CA GLU A 70 11.94 -1.98 11.62
C GLU A 70 13.26 -2.64 11.14
N PRO A 71 13.80 -2.25 9.97
CA PRO A 71 13.36 -1.15 9.08
C PRO A 71 12.43 -1.57 7.93
N TYR A 72 11.85 -2.77 7.97
CA TYR A 72 10.96 -3.33 6.93
C TYR A 72 9.50 -2.84 6.99
N VAL A 73 9.25 -1.73 7.70
CA VAL A 73 7.94 -1.08 7.74
C VAL A 73 7.97 0.15 6.85
N LEU A 74 7.16 0.15 5.79
CA LEU A 74 7.04 1.32 4.92
C LEU A 74 5.68 1.40 4.21
N ILE A 75 5.31 2.62 3.81
CA ILE A 75 4.03 2.92 3.15
C ILE A 75 4.29 3.74 1.90
N ALA A 76 3.95 3.18 0.75
CA ALA A 76 3.96 3.87 -0.53
C ALA A 76 2.54 3.96 -1.10
N ASN A 77 2.14 5.13 -1.59
CA ASN A 77 0.82 5.30 -2.19
C ASN A 77 0.83 6.41 -3.23
N SER A 78 -0.11 6.35 -4.18
CA SER A 78 -0.24 7.35 -5.23
C SER A 78 -1.08 8.58 -4.83
N LEU A 79 -1.58 8.63 -3.59
CA LEU A 79 -2.42 9.72 -3.12
C LEU A 79 -1.56 10.95 -2.80
N ALA A 80 -1.84 12.06 -3.49
CA ALA A 80 -1.29 13.36 -3.13
C ALA A 80 -2.13 13.99 -2.01
N THR A 81 -1.48 14.41 -0.94
CA THR A 81 -2.08 15.14 0.18
C THR A 81 -1.34 16.46 0.42
N GLU A 82 -1.72 17.23 1.44
CA GLU A 82 -0.98 18.43 1.84
C GLU A 82 0.47 18.11 2.21
N GLU A 83 0.70 16.98 2.89
CA GLU A 83 2.01 16.56 3.39
C GLU A 83 2.80 15.67 2.42
N PHE A 84 2.11 14.93 1.54
CA PHE A 84 2.72 13.91 0.69
C PHE A 84 2.48 14.16 -0.80
N THR A 85 3.48 13.87 -1.61
CA THR A 85 3.30 13.64 -3.04
C THR A 85 3.32 12.13 -3.30
N GLY A 86 2.36 11.67 -4.11
CA GLY A 86 2.23 10.28 -4.49
C GLY A 86 2.30 10.12 -6.00
N LYS A 87 2.84 9.00 -6.48
CA LYS A 87 2.83 8.63 -7.90
C LYS A 87 2.45 7.16 -8.04
N ASN A 88 1.54 6.89 -8.97
CA ASN A 88 1.22 5.53 -9.37
C ASN A 88 2.29 5.04 -10.35
N LEU A 89 2.94 3.91 -10.03
CA LEU A 89 3.98 3.28 -10.85
C LEU A 89 3.48 2.00 -11.52
N THR A 90 2.19 1.71 -11.41
CA THR A 90 1.59 0.51 -12.00
C THR A 90 1.66 0.58 -13.52
N THR A 91 2.22 -0.46 -14.11
CA THR A 91 2.33 -0.72 -15.55
C THR A 91 1.80 -2.12 -15.85
N ALA A 92 1.90 -2.56 -17.12
CA ALA A 92 1.54 -3.93 -17.50
C ALA A 92 2.48 -5.00 -16.90
N LYS A 93 3.69 -4.63 -16.48
CA LYS A 93 4.70 -5.56 -15.96
C LYS A 93 4.80 -5.52 -14.43
N GLU A 94 4.57 -4.35 -13.85
CA GLU A 94 4.88 -4.06 -12.46
C GLU A 94 3.71 -3.35 -11.80
N MET A 95 3.39 -3.69 -10.55
CA MET A 95 2.48 -2.92 -9.72
C MET A 95 3.30 -2.13 -8.70
N GLY A 96 3.06 -0.83 -8.57
CA GLY A 96 3.86 -0.05 -7.63
C GLY A 96 3.32 1.34 -7.32
N ALA A 97 3.88 1.91 -6.27
CA ALA A 97 3.59 3.26 -5.83
C ALA A 97 4.86 3.90 -5.30
N PHE A 98 4.95 5.22 -5.48
CA PHE A 98 5.97 6.07 -4.89
C PHE A 98 5.29 7.13 -4.03
N ARG A 99 5.90 7.42 -2.88
CA ARG A 99 5.48 8.47 -1.97
C ARG A 99 6.68 9.26 -1.49
N LYS A 100 6.53 10.59 -1.46
CA LYS A 100 7.52 11.51 -0.89
C LYS A 100 6.86 12.46 0.11
N HIS A 101 7.48 12.62 1.26
CA HIS A 101 7.09 13.63 2.24
C HIS A 101 7.62 15.00 1.81
N LYS A 102 6.74 16.00 1.71
CA LYS A 102 7.12 17.34 1.19
C LYS A 102 8.07 18.09 2.12
N VAL A 103 7.81 18.03 3.44
CA VAL A 103 8.62 18.73 4.45
C VAL A 103 9.98 18.04 4.68
N THR A 104 9.97 16.75 5.04
CA THR A 104 11.21 16.03 5.37
C THR A 104 12.02 15.58 4.16
N GLY A 105 11.39 15.56 2.97
CA GLY A 105 11.98 15.03 1.74
C GLY A 105 12.08 13.50 1.69
N ALA A 106 11.66 12.78 2.74
CA ALA A 106 11.78 11.34 2.83
C ALA A 106 10.95 10.62 1.77
N GLU A 107 11.57 9.67 1.07
CA GLU A 107 10.97 8.93 -0.03
C GLU A 107 10.76 7.46 0.32
N SER A 108 9.73 6.88 -0.27
CA SER A 108 9.41 5.46 -0.15
C SER A 108 8.78 4.96 -1.45
N GLU A 109 9.14 3.76 -1.84
CA GLU A 109 8.63 3.12 -3.05
C GLU A 109 8.44 1.63 -2.80
N ILE A 110 7.38 1.07 -3.37
CA ILE A 110 7.16 -0.37 -3.45
C ILE A 110 6.81 -0.69 -4.90
N ARG A 111 7.51 -1.66 -5.48
CA ARG A 111 7.21 -2.26 -6.78
C ARG A 111 7.16 -3.77 -6.65
N ILE A 112 6.17 -4.38 -7.27
CA ILE A 112 5.99 -5.84 -7.34
C ILE A 112 5.96 -6.20 -8.82
N GLU A 113 6.89 -7.04 -9.26
CA GLU A 113 6.88 -7.56 -10.61
C GLU A 113 5.79 -8.65 -10.74
N GLN A 114 4.84 -8.48 -11.67
CA GLN A 114 3.66 -9.35 -11.74
C GLN A 114 3.99 -10.78 -12.17
N ALA A 115 5.02 -10.96 -13.01
CA ALA A 115 5.40 -12.26 -13.56
C ALA A 115 6.20 -13.13 -12.55
N THR A 116 7.11 -12.50 -11.80
CA THR A 116 8.02 -13.19 -10.87
C THR A 116 7.55 -13.12 -9.42
N VAL A 117 6.59 -12.22 -9.14
CA VAL A 117 6.09 -11.92 -7.79
C VAL A 117 7.23 -11.51 -6.85
N ILE A 118 8.25 -10.82 -7.39
CA ILE A 118 9.37 -10.27 -6.61
C ILE A 118 9.01 -8.83 -6.23
N VAL A 119 9.15 -8.50 -4.95
CA VAL A 119 9.08 -7.11 -4.47
C VAL A 119 10.46 -6.47 -4.54
N THR A 120 10.49 -5.23 -5.01
CA THR A 120 11.59 -4.29 -4.83
C THR A 120 11.03 -3.04 -4.18
N ALA A 121 11.67 -2.57 -3.12
CA ALA A 121 11.22 -1.42 -2.36
C ALA A 121 12.42 -0.62 -1.86
N PHE A 122 12.21 0.65 -1.58
CA PHE A 122 13.15 1.43 -0.80
C PHE A 122 12.42 2.36 0.14
N THR A 123 13.07 2.72 1.24
CA THR A 123 12.57 3.74 2.17
C THR A 123 13.72 4.52 2.78
N ASP A 124 13.54 5.83 2.87
CA ASP A 124 14.40 6.69 3.68
C ASP A 124 13.95 6.59 5.14
N THR A 125 14.85 6.15 6.01
CA THR A 125 14.59 5.98 7.44
C THR A 125 15.81 6.34 8.27
N THR A 126 15.67 6.31 9.58
CA THR A 126 16.79 6.49 10.51
C THR A 126 17.26 5.13 10.99
N TYR A 127 18.49 4.76 10.68
CA TYR A 127 19.12 3.53 11.17
C TYR A 127 20.31 3.90 12.04
N MET A 128 20.29 3.47 13.31
CA MET A 128 21.32 3.80 14.31
C MET A 128 21.62 5.32 14.40
N GLY A 129 20.57 6.15 14.34
CA GLY A 129 20.69 7.62 14.42
C GLY A 129 21.15 8.32 13.13
N LYS A 130 21.44 7.58 12.06
CA LYS A 130 21.81 8.14 10.75
C LYS A 130 20.64 8.02 9.78
N LYS A 131 20.38 9.09 9.02
CA LYS A 131 19.44 9.04 7.89
C LYS A 131 20.05 8.20 6.78
N VAL A 132 19.39 7.12 6.42
CA VAL A 132 19.85 6.19 5.38
C VAL A 132 18.68 5.76 4.49
N ARG A 133 19.02 5.33 3.28
CA ARG A 133 18.08 4.63 2.41
C ARG A 133 18.29 3.13 2.57
N VAL A 134 17.21 2.41 2.87
CA VAL A 134 17.19 0.96 2.91
C VAL A 134 16.56 0.46 1.61
N ASN A 135 17.30 -0.36 0.87
CA ASN A 135 16.80 -1.07 -0.30
C ASN A 135 16.33 -2.45 0.15
N ILE A 136 15.12 -2.84 -0.22
CA ILE A 136 14.49 -4.08 0.20
C ILE A 136 14.11 -4.87 -1.04
N THR A 137 14.43 -6.17 -1.05
CA THR A 137 14.09 -7.05 -2.17
C THR A 137 13.74 -8.44 -1.68
N GLY A 138 12.87 -9.15 -2.40
CA GLY A 138 12.61 -10.56 -2.12
C GLY A 138 11.39 -11.13 -2.82
N PRO A 139 11.26 -12.47 -2.86
CA PRO A 139 10.08 -13.12 -3.39
C PRO A 139 8.86 -12.94 -2.48
N CYS A 140 7.70 -12.77 -3.11
CA CYS A 140 6.40 -12.80 -2.47
C CYS A 140 5.61 -14.02 -2.96
N SER A 141 4.69 -14.47 -2.10
CA SER A 141 3.69 -15.45 -2.47
C SER A 141 2.42 -14.75 -2.95
N VAL A 142 1.72 -15.39 -3.89
CA VAL A 142 0.46 -14.87 -4.43
C VAL A 142 -0.55 -14.60 -3.32
N PRO A 143 -1.36 -13.53 -3.43
CA PRO A 143 -2.35 -13.20 -2.42
C PRO A 143 -3.32 -14.37 -2.22
N ARG A 144 -3.58 -14.73 -0.95
CA ARG A 144 -4.64 -15.68 -0.57
C ARG A 144 -5.95 -14.95 -0.31
#